data_AF-A0A967WIR6-F1
#
_entry.id   AF-A0A967WIR6-F1
#
_cell.length_a   1.000
_cell.length_b   1.000
_cell.length_c   1.000
_cell.angle_alpha   90.00
_cell.angle_beta   90.00
_cell.angle_gamma   90.00
#
_symmetry.space_group_name_H-M   'P 1'
#
loop_
_entity.id
_entity.type
_entity.pdbx_description
1 polymer ?
#
loop_
_entity_poly.entity_id
_entity_poly.type
_entity_poly.pdbx_seq_one_letter_code
_entity_poly.pdbx_strand_id
1 'polypeptide(L)' 'VQPGQRIAIVGPTGAGKTTMVKLLMRFYDVDEGAILVDGHNIKEFRREDLRCMFGMVLQDTWLYND' A
#
# COMPACT_ATOMS: atom_id res chain seq x y z
N VAL A 1 -10.92 5.54 4.73
CA VAL A 1 -9.97 6.62 5.11
C VAL A 1 -10.38 7.86 4.35
N GLN A 2 -10.50 9.01 5.01
CA GLN A 2 -10.89 10.25 4.32
C GLN A 2 -9.66 10.95 3.71
N PRO A 3 -9.82 11.70 2.61
CA PRO A 3 -8.75 12.53 2.07
C PRO A 3 -8.12 13.44 3.14
N GLY A 4 -6.80 13.53 3.18
CA GLY A 4 -6.04 14.33 4.16
C GLY A 4 -5.92 13.71 5.56
N GLN A 5 -6.55 12.57 5.82
CA GLN A 5 -6.46 11.89 7.11
C GLN A 5 -5.10 11.18 7.25
N ARG A 6 -4.47 11.35 8.43
CA ARG A 6 -3.27 10.60 8.82
C ARG A 6 -3.65 9.42 9.68
N ILE A 7 -3.23 8.22 9.29
CA ILE A 7 -3.51 6.96 9.99
C ILE A 7 -2.19 6.33 10.42
N ALA A 8 -2.13 5.85 11.66
CA ALA A 8 -1.03 5.04 12.17
C ALA A 8 -1.49 3.60 12.37
N ILE A 9 -0.65 2.64 11.94
CA ILE A 9 -0.91 1.21 12.09
C ILE A 9 0.07 0.69 13.14
N VAL A 10 -0.43 0.29 14.31
CA VAL A 10 0.39 -0.10 15.47
C VAL A 10 0.05 -1.52 15.89
N GLY A 11 1.06 -2.30 16.26
CA GLY A 11 0.90 -3.68 16.70
C GLY A 11 2.25 -4.40 16.84
N PRO A 12 2.28 -5.60 17.44
CA PRO A 12 3.51 -6.35 17.65
C PRO A 12 4.16 -6.80 16.34
N THR A 13 5.43 -7.21 16.40
CA THR A 13 6.11 -7.86 15.27
C THR A 13 5.33 -9.09 14.82
N GLY A 14 5.21 -9.30 13.51
CA GLY A 14 4.43 -10.40 12.95
C GLY A 14 2.92 -10.13 12.81
N ALA A 15 2.38 -9.03 13.36
CA ALA A 15 0.95 -8.70 13.25
C ALA A 15 0.48 -8.29 11.83
N GLY A 16 1.30 -8.47 10.79
CA GLY A 16 0.91 -8.22 9.40
C GLY A 16 0.97 -6.76 8.93
N LYS A 17 1.54 -5.83 9.71
CA LYS A 17 1.66 -4.40 9.31
C LYS A 17 2.33 -4.22 7.94
N THR A 18 3.46 -4.88 7.73
CA THR A 18 4.18 -4.87 6.44
C THR A 18 3.38 -5.55 5.34
N THR A 19 2.65 -6.63 5.66
CA THR A 19 1.76 -7.31 4.71
C THR A 19 0.65 -6.38 4.24
N MET A 20 0.05 -5.61 5.14
CA MET A 20 -1.02 -4.66 4.81
C MET A 20 -0.52 -3.56 3.87
N VAL A 21 0.66 -2.99 4.12
CA VAL A 21 1.30 -2.02 3.21
C VAL A 21 1.57 -2.67 1.84
N LYS A 22 2.02 -3.93 1.81
CA LYS A 22 2.28 -4.64 0.55
C LYS A 22 1.00 -4.91 -0.27
N LEU A 23 -0.12 -5.18 0.39
CA LEU A 23 -1.42 -5.35 -0.26
C LEU A 23 -1.94 -4.02 -0.83
N LEU A 24 -1.81 -2.91 -0.09
CA LEU A 24 -2.17 -1.57 -0.58
C LEU A 24 -1.39 -1.19 -1.85
N MET A 25 -0.10 -1.54 -1.90
CA MET A 25 0.78 -1.35 -3.07
C MET A 25 0.58 -2.40 -4.17
N ARG A 26 -0.35 -3.34 -3.97
CA ARG A 26 -0.65 -4.49 -4.84
C ARG A 26 0.61 -5.28 -5.25
N PHE A 27 1.51 -5.51 -4.29
CA PHE A 27 2.56 -6.53 -4.45
C PHE A 27 1.97 -7.95 -4.40
N TYR A 28 0.84 -8.10 -3.71
CA TYR A 28 -0.01 -9.28 -3.70
C TYR A 28 -1.46 -8.84 -3.89
N ASP A 29 -2.33 -9.75 -4.33
CA ASP A 29 -3.77 -9.54 -4.37
C ASP A 29 -4.41 -10.11 -3.09
N VAL A 30 -5.55 -9.54 -2.68
CA VAL A 30 -6.35 -10.10 -1.59
C VAL A 30 -7.07 -11.37 -2.06
N ASP A 31 -7.12 -12.38 -1.19
CA ASP A 31 -7.86 -13.63 -1.42
C ASP A 31 -9.36 -13.39 -1.41
N GLU A 32 -9.85 -12.61 -0.42
CA GLU A 32 -11.26 -12.26 -0.25
C GLU A 32 -11.43 -10.75 0.03
N GLY A 33 -12.62 -10.23 -0.26
CA GLY A 33 -12.95 -8.81 -0.11
C GLY A 33 -12.34 -7.92 -1.20
N ALA A 34 -12.22 -6.62 -0.91
CA ALA A 34 -11.70 -5.63 -1.85
C ALA A 34 -10.98 -4.48 -1.13
N ILE A 35 -9.94 -3.96 -1.79
CA ILE A 35 -9.33 -2.68 -1.45
C ILE A 35 -9.80 -1.69 -2.52
N LEU A 36 -10.41 -0.60 -2.07
CA LEU A 36 -10.99 0.41 -2.95
C LEU A 36 -10.20 1.71 -2.85
N VAL A 37 -9.89 2.30 -4.00
CA VAL A 37 -9.39 3.68 -4.13
C VAL A 37 -10.44 4.44 -4.91
N ASP A 38 -11.00 5.49 -4.32
CA ASP A 38 -12.10 6.28 -4.89
C ASP A 38 -13.27 5.41 -5.40
N GLY A 39 -13.62 4.39 -4.64
CA GLY A 39 -14.72 3.46 -4.94
C GLY A 39 -14.39 2.37 -5.97
N HIS A 40 -13.22 2.40 -6.61
CA HIS A 40 -12.81 1.43 -7.62
C HIS A 40 -11.86 0.40 -7.00
N ASN A 41 -12.02 -0.87 -7.38
CA ASN A 41 -11.14 -1.92 -6.87
C ASN A 41 -9.73 -1.72 -7.42
N ILE A 42 -8.70 -1.79 -6.56
CA ILE A 42 -7.30 -1.69 -7.00
C ILE A 42 -6.92 -2.76 -8.05
N LYS A 43 -7.70 -3.85 -8.16
CA LYS A 43 -7.54 -4.89 -9.17
C LYS A 43 -7.85 -4.40 -10.60
N GLU A 44 -8.67 -3.37 -10.74
CA GLU A 44 -9.09 -2.77 -12.02
C GLU A 44 -8.03 -1.85 -12.62
N PHE A 45 -7.09 -1.36 -11.81
CA PHE A 45 -6.00 -0.51 -12.25
C PHE A 45 -4.85 -1.34 -12.83
N ARG A 46 -4.08 -0.76 -13.77
CA ARG A 46 -2.74 -1.26 -14.05
C ARG A 46 -1.86 -1.00 -12.84
N ARG A 47 -0.90 -1.88 -12.57
CA ARG A 47 -0.01 -1.76 -11.40
C ARG A 47 0.79 -0.46 -11.40
N GLU A 48 1.20 0.01 -12.57
CA GLU A 48 1.92 1.28 -12.74
C GLU A 48 1.05 2.46 -12.32
N ASP A 49 -0.16 2.57 -12.89
CA ASP A 49 -1.12 3.62 -12.57
C ASP A 49 -1.47 3.66 -11.08
N LEU A 50 -1.70 2.48 -10.47
CA LEU A 50 -1.94 2.36 -9.03
C LEU A 50 -0.77 2.93 -8.23
N ARG A 51 0.47 2.51 -8.56
CA ARG A 51 1.67 2.91 -7.82
C ARG A 51 2.02 4.38 -8.00
N CYS A 52 1.70 4.99 -9.14
CA CYS A 52 1.86 6.43 -9.35
C CYS A 52 1.00 7.27 -8.37
N MET A 53 -0.06 6.70 -7.80
CA MET A 53 -0.87 7.37 -6.77
C MET A 53 -0.29 7.24 -5.36
N PHE A 54 0.71 6.39 -5.13
CA PHE A 54 1.32 6.18 -3.81
C PHE A 54 2.74 6.74 -3.74
N GLY A 55 2.97 7.65 -2.79
CA GLY A 55 4.30 7.97 -2.30
C GLY A 55 4.71 6.98 -1.19
N MET A 56 5.83 6.28 -1.36
CA MET A 56 6.33 5.33 -0.37
C MET A 56 7.73 5.72 0.10
N VAL A 57 7.91 5.82 1.41
CA VAL A 57 9.22 5.97 2.06
C VAL A 57 9.52 4.67 2.79
N LEU A 58 10.63 4.02 2.42
CA LEU A 58 11.09 2.81 3.07
C LEU A 58 11.91 3.15 4.32
N GLN A 59 11.85 2.29 5.34
CA GLN A 59 12.66 2.46 6.54
C GLN A 59 14.16 2.28 6.23
N ASP A 60 14.48 1.32 5.36
CA ASP A 60 15.81 1.15 4.78
C ASP A 60 15.78 1.65 3.33
N THR A 61 16.35 2.82 3.09
CA THR A 61 16.43 3.41 1.76
C THR A 61 17.67 2.88 1.03
N TRP A 62 17.47 2.29 -0.14
CA TRP A 62 18.56 1.95 -1.06
C TRP A 62 18.96 3.21 -1.82
N LEU A 63 20.02 3.87 -1.37
CA LEU A 63 20.64 4.97 -2.10
C LEU A 63 21.58 4.38 -3.14
N TYR A 64 21.31 4.65 -4.41
CA TYR A 64 22.27 4.42 -5.47
C TYR A 64 23.24 5.61 -5.48
N ASN A 65 24.54 5.33 -5.42
CA ASN A 65 25.55 6.33 -5.78
C ASN A 65 25.68 6.29 -7.30
N ASP A 66 25.30 7.38 -7.96
CA ASP A 66 25.69 7.65 -9.36
C ASP A 66 27.17 8.06 -9.44
#